data_AF-A0A0A8HXB0-F1
#
_entry.id   AF-A0A0A8HXB0-F1
#
_cell.length_a   1.000
_cell.length_b   1.000
_cell.length_c   1.000
_cell.angle_alpha   90.00
_cell.angle_beta   90.00
_cell.angle_gamma   90.00
#
_symmetry.space_group_name_H-M   'P 1'
#
loop_
_entity.id
_entity.type
_entity.pdbx_description
1 polymer ?
#
loop_
_entity_poly.entity_id
_entity_poly.type
_entity_poly.pdbx_seq_one_letter_code
_entity_poly.pdbx_strand_id
1 'polypeptide(L)'
;MNAQHIREQMIFYTTHLHLIDFLLMALVIFFFIITLFVALIIRNKPTFAFTVIFLGILCSASIAYLGYFLIDTKVRSRIASLDNAQFFVYDNSLSVDYSLTNISKKSFKYCKLKVEVFKKSDDNSTFKNLIHTIKPLRSKSTIIEKTINPNQTINFKTKFSDFKEGQNFDIKIYSKCF
;
A
#
# COMPACT_ATOMS: atom_id res chain seq x y z
N MET A 1 2.34 2.81 -17.62
CA MET A 1 2.12 3.50 -16.33
C MET A 1 2.19 5.00 -16.61
N ASN A 2 1.11 5.75 -16.37
CA ASN A 2 1.04 7.16 -16.75
C ASN A 2 1.88 8.03 -15.79
N ALA A 3 2.75 8.90 -16.31
CA ALA A 3 3.62 9.77 -15.51
C ALA A 3 2.85 10.67 -14.52
N GLN A 4 1.62 11.07 -14.90
CA GLN A 4 0.72 11.84 -14.04
C GLN A 4 0.36 11.11 -12.73
N HIS A 5 0.13 9.80 -12.80
CA HIS A 5 -0.22 9.00 -11.64
C HIS A 5 0.94 8.87 -10.63
N ILE A 6 2.19 8.83 -11.14
CA ILE A 6 3.39 8.80 -10.28
C ILE A 6 3.54 10.14 -9.56
N ARG A 7 3.32 11.26 -10.27
CA ARG A 7 3.38 12.61 -9.70
C ARG A 7 2.34 12.81 -8.60
N GLU A 8 1.09 12.44 -8.85
CA GLU A 8 0.01 12.52 -7.86
C GLU A 8 0.31 11.68 -6.61
N GLN A 9 0.84 10.47 -6.79
CA GLN A 9 1.28 9.65 -5.67
C GLN A 9 2.40 10.33 -4.88
N MET A 10 3.46 10.81 -5.55
CA MET A 10 4.57 11.50 -4.87
C MET A 10 4.08 12.70 -4.07
N ILE A 11 3.26 13.57 -4.67
CA ILE A 11 2.71 14.76 -3.99
C ILE A 11 1.92 14.33 -2.75
N PHE A 12 0.99 13.38 -2.89
CA PHE A 12 0.18 12.90 -1.79
C PHE A 12 1.00 12.34 -0.61
N TYR A 13 2.10 11.64 -0.90
CA TYR A 13 3.02 11.17 0.14
C TYR A 13 3.76 12.34 0.79
N THR A 14 4.41 13.20 0.00
CA THR A 14 5.23 14.29 0.53
C THR A 14 4.45 15.28 1.39
N THR A 15 3.17 15.54 1.10
CA THR A 15 2.36 16.50 1.85
C THR A 15 1.78 15.94 3.15
N HIS A 16 1.73 14.61 3.30
CA HIS A 16 1.07 13.95 4.44
C HIS A 16 2.01 13.04 5.24
N LEU A 17 3.32 13.14 4.99
CA LEU A 17 4.32 12.42 5.77
C LEU A 17 4.32 12.91 7.22
N HIS A 18 4.31 11.97 8.17
CA HIS A 18 4.46 12.30 9.58
C HIS A 18 5.93 12.42 9.96
N LEU A 19 6.20 13.08 11.09
CA LEU A 19 7.55 13.19 11.66
C LEU A 19 8.24 11.82 11.80
N ILE A 20 7.48 10.76 12.06
CA ILE A 20 8.03 9.41 12.22
C ILE A 20 8.56 8.83 10.90
N ASP A 21 7.96 9.17 9.75
CA ASP A 21 8.46 8.74 8.45
C ASP A 21 9.78 9.47 8.11
N PHE A 22 9.87 10.76 8.48
CA PHE A 22 11.11 11.54 8.37
C PHE A 22 12.23 10.96 9.23
N LEU A 23 11.92 10.57 10.46
CA LEU A 23 12.88 9.92 11.36
C LEU A 23 13.38 8.59 10.79
N LEU A 24 12.48 7.76 10.23
CA LEU A 24 12.87 6.51 9.58
C LEU A 24 13.79 6.77 8.38
N MET A 25 13.45 7.74 7.52
CA MET A 25 14.28 8.10 6.37
C MET A 25 15.67 8.59 6.82
N ALA A 26 15.72 9.44 7.83
CA ALA A 26 16.98 9.91 8.41
C ALA A 26 17.81 8.75 8.98
N LEU A 27 17.18 7.80 9.67
CA LEU A 27 17.84 6.61 10.21
C LEU A 27 18.46 5.74 9.10
N VAL A 28 17.73 5.51 8.01
CA VAL A 28 18.20 4.71 6.86
C VAL A 28 19.42 5.39 6.21
N ILE A 29 19.35 6.70 5.97
CA ILE A 29 20.46 7.47 5.37
C ILE A 29 21.66 7.47 6.30
N PHE A 30 21.44 7.70 7.60
CA PHE A 30 22.50 7.71 8.60
C PHE A 30 23.23 6.37 8.67
N PHE A 31 22.48 5.26 8.70
CA PHE A 31 23.06 3.92 8.69
C PHE A 31 23.87 3.66 7.42
N PHE A 32 23.34 4.05 6.26
CA PHE A 32 24.05 3.93 4.99
C PHE A 32 25.38 4.72 4.99
N ILE A 33 25.38 5.96 5.47
CA ILE A 33 26.60 6.79 5.59
C ILE A 33 27.63 6.11 6.49
N ILE A 34 27.22 5.57 7.64
CA ILE A 34 28.12 4.82 8.53
C ILE A 34 28.75 3.63 7.80
N THR A 35 27.94 2.86 7.04
CA THR A 35 28.47 1.71 6.30
C THR A 35 29.52 2.12 5.26
N LEU A 36 29.35 3.28 4.61
CA LEU A 36 30.36 3.84 3.69
C LEU A 36 31.64 4.25 4.42
N PHE A 37 31.53 4.89 5.59
CA PHE A 37 32.70 5.21 6.41
C PHE A 37 33.47 3.95 6.83
N VAL A 38 32.76 2.91 7.27
CA VAL A 38 33.38 1.62 7.63
C VAL A 38 34.09 1.00 6.43
N ALA A 39 33.46 1.02 5.25
CA ALA A 39 34.08 0.52 4.02
C ALA A 39 35.35 1.29 3.64
N LEU A 40 35.36 2.62 3.85
CA LEU A 40 36.53 3.47 3.59
C LEU A 40 37.70 3.14 4.52
N ILE A 41 37.44 2.90 5.81
CA ILE A 41 38.47 2.51 6.78
C ILE A 41 39.13 1.19 6.37
N ILE A 42 38.37 0.26 5.78
CA ILE A 42 38.85 -1.08 5.38
C ILE A 42 39.35 -1.10 3.93
N ARG A 43 39.69 0.05 3.35
CA ARG A 43 40.11 0.14 1.93
C ARG A 43 41.27 -0.78 1.56
N ASN A 44 42.13 -1.11 2.53
CA ASN A 44 43.31 -1.95 2.30
C ASN A 44 42.94 -3.39 1.88
N LYS A 45 41.69 -3.83 2.11
CA LYS A 45 41.19 -5.14 1.67
C LYS A 45 39.96 -4.93 0.76
N PRO A 46 40.17 -4.76 -0.56
CA PRO A 46 39.10 -4.34 -1.47
C PRO A 46 37.94 -5.33 -1.55
N THR A 47 38.21 -6.63 -1.45
CA THR A 47 37.18 -7.68 -1.43
C THR A 47 36.28 -7.57 -0.20
N PHE A 48 36.85 -7.29 0.97
CA PHE A 48 36.11 -7.11 2.21
C PHE A 48 35.35 -5.78 2.24
N ALA A 49 35.93 -4.70 1.71
CA ALA A 49 35.21 -3.43 1.58
C ALA A 49 33.96 -3.56 0.68
N PHE A 50 34.05 -4.33 -0.40
CA PHE A 50 32.91 -4.59 -1.29
C PHE A 50 31.77 -5.35 -0.60
N THR A 51 32.09 -6.40 0.17
CA THR A 51 31.06 -7.16 0.90
C THR A 51 30.37 -6.30 1.96
N VAL A 52 31.11 -5.41 2.64
CA VAL A 52 30.54 -4.46 3.61
C VAL A 52 29.57 -3.49 2.93
N ILE A 53 29.91 -2.94 1.77
CA ILE A 53 29.01 -2.04 1.03
C ILE A 53 27.74 -2.79 0.60
N PHE A 54 27.89 -3.98 0.02
CA PHE A 54 26.76 -4.80 -0.41
C PHE A 54 25.82 -5.13 0.76
N LEU A 55 26.39 -5.56 1.89
CA LEU A 55 25.62 -5.84 3.10
C LEU A 55 24.97 -4.57 3.67
N GLY A 56 25.67 -3.44 3.63
CA GLY A 56 25.15 -2.14 4.05
C GLY A 56 23.91 -1.71 3.26
N ILE A 57 23.91 -1.93 1.94
CA ILE A 57 22.75 -1.68 1.07
C ILE A 57 21.58 -2.59 1.47
N LEU A 58 21.82 -3.90 1.61
CA LEU A 58 20.79 -4.86 1.99
C LEU A 58 20.19 -4.58 3.36
N CYS A 59 21.02 -4.25 4.35
CA CYS A 59 20.57 -3.84 5.69
C CYS A 59 19.76 -2.55 5.62
N SER A 60 20.20 -1.54 4.88
CA SER A 60 19.49 -0.26 4.73
C SER A 60 18.11 -0.47 4.09
N ALA A 61 18.04 -1.28 3.04
CA ALA A 61 16.77 -1.65 2.40
C ALA A 61 15.84 -2.40 3.36
N SER A 62 16.40 -3.31 4.17
CA SER A 62 15.65 -4.06 5.17
C SER A 62 15.09 -3.16 6.27
N ILE A 63 15.88 -2.21 6.77
CA ILE A 63 15.44 -1.20 7.76
C ILE A 63 14.31 -0.34 7.18
N ALA A 64 14.44 0.11 5.93
CA ALA A 64 13.40 0.89 5.28
C ALA A 64 12.08 0.11 5.18
N TYR A 65 12.15 -1.15 4.73
CA TYR A 65 10.98 -2.02 4.59
C TYR A 65 10.33 -2.35 5.94
N LEU A 66 11.11 -2.86 6.90
CA LEU A 66 10.62 -3.26 8.21
C LEU A 66 10.15 -2.06 9.02
N GLY A 67 10.85 -0.93 8.95
CA GLY A 67 10.46 0.31 9.60
C GLY A 67 9.11 0.82 9.09
N TYR A 68 8.92 0.84 7.77
CA TYR A 68 7.63 1.21 7.19
C TYR A 68 6.52 0.23 7.60
N PHE A 69 6.79 -1.07 7.57
CA PHE A 69 5.82 -2.10 7.99
C PHE A 69 5.41 -1.94 9.45
N LEU A 70 6.35 -1.66 10.36
CA LEU A 70 6.08 -1.42 11.77
C LEU A 70 5.25 -0.14 11.99
N ILE A 71 5.57 0.94 11.29
CA ILE A 71 4.78 2.19 11.35
C ILE A 71 3.36 1.93 10.86
N ASP A 72 3.20 1.24 9.73
CA ASP A 72 1.89 0.97 9.14
C ASP A 72 1.03 0.07 10.04
N THR A 73 1.63 -0.96 10.65
CA THR A 73 0.92 -1.95 11.46
C THR A 73 0.67 -1.53 12.90
N LYS A 74 1.57 -0.77 13.53
CA LYS A 74 1.48 -0.38 14.95
C LYS A 74 1.02 1.05 15.15
N VAL A 75 1.47 1.98 14.31
CA VAL A 75 1.16 3.41 14.46
C VAL A 75 -0.09 3.78 13.67
N ARG A 76 -0.28 3.17 12.49
CA ARG A 76 -1.40 3.44 11.56
C ARG A 76 -2.32 2.24 11.40
N SER A 77 -2.53 1.52 12.50
CA SER A 77 -3.38 0.34 12.53
C SER A 77 -4.82 0.67 12.11
N ARG A 78 -5.34 -0.09 11.17
CA ARG A 78 -6.67 0.11 10.57
C ARG A 78 -7.22 -1.22 10.09
N ILE A 79 -8.55 -1.34 10.09
CA ILE A 79 -9.26 -2.51 9.57
C ILE A 79 -10.12 -2.03 8.42
N ALA A 80 -9.93 -2.63 7.24
CA ALA A 80 -10.82 -2.43 6.09
C ALA A 80 -11.61 -3.72 5.88
N SER A 81 -12.93 -3.63 5.96
CA SER A 81 -13.83 -4.77 5.82
C SER A 81 -14.71 -4.59 4.59
N LEU A 82 -14.91 -5.67 3.85
CA LEU A 82 -15.92 -5.72 2.79
C LEU A 82 -17.26 -6.02 3.46
N ASP A 83 -18.20 -5.06 3.40
CA ASP A 83 -19.49 -5.22 4.06
C ASP A 83 -20.48 -5.90 3.12
N ASN A 84 -20.52 -5.47 1.86
CA ASN A 84 -21.46 -5.97 0.87
C ASN A 84 -20.94 -5.73 -0.56
N ALA A 85 -21.26 -6.64 -1.47
CA ALA A 85 -20.97 -6.49 -2.89
C ALA A 85 -22.19 -6.94 -3.69
N GLN A 86 -22.78 -6.03 -4.45
CA GLN A 86 -24.01 -6.28 -5.21
C GLN A 86 -23.83 -5.90 -6.67
N PHE A 87 -24.15 -6.85 -7.54
CA PHE A 87 -24.25 -6.64 -8.98
C PHE A 87 -25.67 -6.21 -9.35
N PHE A 88 -25.79 -5.13 -10.10
CA PHE A 88 -27.04 -4.59 -10.60
C PHE A 88 -27.16 -4.94 -12.08
N VAL A 89 -28.12 -5.83 -12.39
CA VAL A 89 -28.37 -6.31 -13.76
C VAL A 89 -28.88 -5.19 -14.67
N TYR A 90 -29.70 -4.29 -14.14
CA TYR A 90 -30.33 -3.21 -14.91
C TYR A 90 -29.35 -2.20 -15.52
N ASP A 91 -28.20 -1.98 -14.89
CA ASP A 91 -27.21 -1.00 -15.34
C ASP A 91 -25.79 -1.58 -15.49
N ASN A 92 -25.66 -2.92 -15.48
CA ASN A 92 -24.40 -3.66 -15.59
C ASN A 92 -23.31 -3.08 -14.67
N SER A 93 -23.68 -2.81 -13.42
CA SER A 93 -22.79 -2.17 -12.46
C SER A 93 -22.56 -3.02 -11.22
N LEU A 94 -21.36 -2.91 -10.66
CA LEU A 94 -20.99 -3.54 -9.40
C LEU A 94 -20.86 -2.46 -8.34
N SER A 95 -21.68 -2.54 -7.30
CA SER A 95 -21.53 -1.73 -6.10
C SER A 95 -20.81 -2.50 -5.02
N VAL A 96 -19.77 -1.88 -4.48
CA VAL A 96 -18.97 -2.41 -3.37
C VAL A 96 -19.12 -1.47 -2.19
N ASP A 97 -19.70 -1.99 -1.11
CA ASP A 97 -19.85 -1.31 0.16
C ASP A 97 -18.79 -1.86 1.13
N TYR A 98 -18.04 -0.97 1.76
CA TYR A 98 -16.93 -1.34 2.63
C TYR A 98 -16.73 -0.33 3.75
N SER A 99 -16.27 -0.83 4.88
CA SER A 99 -16.05 -0.04 6.08
C SER A 99 -14.56 0.06 6.39
N LEU A 100 -14.17 1.22 6.92
CA LEU A 100 -12.83 1.46 7.46
C LEU A 100 -12.96 1.84 8.93
N THR A 101 -12.33 1.05 9.79
CA THR A 101 -12.24 1.32 11.23
C THR A 101 -10.83 1.74 11.59
N ASN A 102 -10.70 2.90 12.23
CA ASN A 102 -9.44 3.34 12.80
C ASN A 102 -9.22 2.63 14.15
N ILE A 103 -8.25 1.73 14.22
CA ILE A 103 -7.85 1.05 15.48
C ILE A 103 -6.54 1.61 16.04
N SER A 104 -6.06 2.73 15.50
CA SER A 104 -4.86 3.40 15.95
C SER A 104 -5.15 4.38 17.08
N LYS A 105 -4.10 4.79 17.77
CA LYS A 105 -4.20 5.76 18.87
C LYS A 105 -4.37 7.20 18.38
N LYS A 106 -4.21 7.47 17.08
CA LYS A 106 -4.26 8.81 16.49
C LYS A 106 -5.40 8.91 15.49
N SER A 107 -5.97 10.09 15.33
CA SER A 107 -6.95 10.33 14.27
C SER A 107 -6.26 10.34 12.91
N PHE A 108 -6.84 9.66 11.93
CA PHE A 108 -6.44 9.81 10.52
C PHE A 108 -7.07 11.07 9.96
N LYS A 109 -6.33 11.87 9.21
CA LYS A 109 -6.86 13.05 8.51
C LYS A 109 -7.05 12.78 7.02
N TYR A 110 -6.20 11.93 6.47
CA TYR A 110 -6.16 11.63 5.04
C TYR A 110 -6.12 10.12 4.83
N CYS A 111 -7.06 9.60 4.06
CA CYS A 111 -7.11 8.18 3.72
C CYS A 111 -7.24 8.01 2.21
N LYS A 112 -6.34 7.22 1.63
CA LYS A 112 -6.44 6.73 0.26
C LYS A 112 -6.97 5.30 0.31
N LEU A 113 -8.17 5.13 -0.24
CA LEU A 113 -8.82 3.82 -0.39
C LEU A 113 -8.71 3.40 -1.85
N LYS A 114 -8.33 2.16 -2.09
CA LYS A 114 -8.23 1.57 -3.43
C LYS A 114 -9.01 0.26 -3.42
N VAL A 115 -10.06 0.21 -4.23
CA VAL A 115 -10.86 -1.00 -4.42
C VAL A 115 -10.45 -1.60 -5.76
N GLU A 116 -10.08 -2.87 -5.73
CA GLU A 116 -9.67 -3.65 -6.89
C GLU A 116 -10.56 -4.86 -7.05
N VAL A 117 -11.08 -5.04 -8.26
CA VAL A 117 -11.94 -6.17 -8.61
C VAL A 117 -11.16 -7.11 -9.51
N PHE A 118 -11.02 -8.36 -9.09
CA PHE A 118 -10.32 -9.43 -9.79
C PHE A 118 -11.32 -10.43 -10.36
N LYS A 119 -10.99 -11.03 -11.49
CA LYS A 119 -11.75 -12.16 -12.02
C LYS A 119 -11.43 -13.38 -11.18
N LYS A 120 -12.45 -14.02 -10.59
CA LYS A 120 -12.25 -15.33 -9.96
C LYS A 120 -12.05 -16.35 -11.08
N SER A 121 -10.93 -17.07 -11.02
CA SER A 121 -10.59 -18.06 -12.04
C SER A 121 -10.99 -19.44 -11.54
N ASP A 122 -11.95 -20.07 -12.22
CA ASP A 122 -12.40 -21.45 -11.93
C ASP A 122 -11.55 -22.51 -12.69
N ASP A 123 -10.52 -22.10 -13.43
CA ASP A 123 -9.71 -23.00 -14.27
C ASP A 123 -8.49 -23.59 -13.51
N ASN A 124 -8.27 -24.89 -13.63
CA ASN A 124 -7.12 -25.65 -13.09
C ASN A 124 -5.74 -25.32 -13.74
N SER A 125 -5.61 -24.23 -14.50
CA SER A 125 -4.36 -23.86 -15.17
C SER A 125 -3.58 -22.80 -14.38
N THR A 126 -2.47 -23.22 -13.77
CA THR A 126 -1.69 -22.46 -12.78
C THR A 126 -1.19 -21.10 -13.30
N PHE A 127 -0.88 -21.00 -14.59
CA PHE A 127 -0.36 -19.77 -15.21
C PHE A 127 -1.42 -18.70 -15.47
N LYS A 128 -2.63 -19.07 -15.90
CA LYS A 128 -3.73 -18.10 -16.10
C LYS A 128 -4.24 -17.58 -14.76
N ASN A 129 -4.29 -18.43 -13.73
CA ASN A 129 -4.68 -18.02 -12.37
C ASN A 129 -3.74 -16.97 -11.79
N LEU A 130 -2.44 -17.08 -12.05
CA LEU A 130 -1.46 -16.12 -11.59
C LEU A 130 -1.68 -14.73 -12.24
N ILE A 131 -1.93 -14.68 -13.54
CA ILE A 131 -2.19 -13.42 -14.26
C ILE A 131 -3.48 -12.75 -13.76
N HIS A 132 -4.55 -13.53 -13.55
CA HIS A 132 -5.83 -13.03 -13.04
C HIS A 132 -5.76 -12.60 -11.57
N THR A 133 -4.78 -13.08 -10.80
CA THR A 133 -4.53 -12.64 -9.42
C THR A 133 -3.74 -11.33 -9.35
N ILE A 134 -2.93 -11.03 -10.38
CA ILE A 134 -2.02 -9.87 -10.40
C ILE A 134 -2.65 -8.67 -11.11
N LYS A 135 -3.48 -8.88 -12.14
CA LYS A 135 -4.09 -7.79 -12.91
C LYS A 135 -5.57 -7.62 -12.55
N PRO A 136 -5.96 -6.55 -11.84
CA PRO A 136 -7.37 -6.28 -11.57
C PRO A 136 -8.11 -5.93 -12.87
N LEU A 137 -9.36 -6.35 -12.97
CA LEU A 137 -10.28 -6.00 -14.06
C LEU A 137 -10.56 -4.50 -14.06
N ARG A 138 -10.89 -3.97 -12.88
CA ARG A 138 -11.09 -2.55 -12.62
C ARG A 138 -10.49 -2.22 -11.27
N SER A 139 -9.93 -1.02 -11.19
CA SER A 139 -9.45 -0.45 -9.93
C SER A 139 -9.92 0.98 -9.84
N LYS A 140 -10.36 1.40 -8.65
CA LYS A 140 -10.71 2.79 -8.38
C LYS A 140 -10.04 3.19 -7.08
N SER A 141 -9.35 4.33 -7.11
CA SER A 141 -8.78 4.94 -5.91
C SER A 141 -9.55 6.20 -5.56
N THR A 142 -9.95 6.31 -4.30
CA THR A 142 -10.62 7.47 -3.74
C THR A 142 -9.76 8.03 -2.62
N ILE A 143 -9.54 9.34 -2.64
CA ILE A 143 -8.87 10.07 -1.56
C ILE A 143 -9.95 10.73 -0.70
N ILE A 144 -9.81 10.60 0.60
CA ILE A 144 -10.76 11.10 1.59
C ILE A 144 -10.02 12.03 2.53
N GLU A 145 -10.49 13.27 2.59
CA GLU A 145 -9.97 14.34 3.43
C GLU A 145 -10.91 14.55 4.64
N LYS A 146 -11.25 13.45 5.32
CA LYS A 146 -12.13 13.46 6.47
C LYS A 146 -11.39 12.89 7.67
N THR A 147 -11.49 13.60 8.79
CA THR A 147 -10.90 13.12 10.05
C THR A 147 -11.65 11.90 10.56
N ILE A 148 -10.93 10.80 10.78
CA ILE A 148 -11.40 9.53 11.34
C ILE A 148 -10.78 9.37 12.72
N ASN A 149 -11.56 9.57 13.77
CA ASN A 149 -11.09 9.47 15.14
C ASN A 149 -10.76 8.01 15.52
N PRO A 150 -9.95 7.79 16.58
CA PRO A 150 -9.72 6.46 17.13
C PRO A 150 -11.04 5.74 17.42
N ASN A 151 -11.10 4.46 17.06
CA ASN A 151 -12.28 3.57 17.14
C ASN A 151 -13.50 4.01 16.32
N GLN A 152 -13.36 4.99 15.43
CA GLN A 152 -14.43 5.39 14.53
C GLN A 152 -14.43 4.51 13.28
N THR A 153 -15.61 4.03 12.90
CA THR A 153 -15.87 3.35 11.63
C THR A 153 -16.55 4.30 10.66
N ILE A 154 -16.09 4.31 9.40
CA ILE A 154 -16.73 5.05 8.31
C ILE A 154 -17.03 4.08 7.18
N ASN A 155 -18.25 4.17 6.66
CA ASN A 155 -18.72 3.35 5.55
C ASN A 155 -18.55 4.09 4.23
N PHE A 156 -18.11 3.36 3.22
CA PHE A 156 -17.86 3.85 1.87
C PHE A 156 -18.58 2.98 0.85
N LYS A 157 -18.93 3.60 -0.26
CA LYS A 157 -19.60 2.97 -1.39
C LYS A 157 -18.88 3.32 -2.67
N THR A 158 -18.44 2.31 -3.41
CA THR A 158 -17.84 2.49 -4.72
C THR A 158 -18.60 1.71 -5.77
N LYS A 159 -19.05 2.42 -6.80
CA LYS A 159 -19.69 1.84 -7.98
C LYS A 159 -18.68 1.71 -9.13
N PHE A 160 -18.70 0.55 -9.78
CA PHE A 160 -18.00 0.28 -11.03
C PHE A 160 -18.99 -0.05 -12.15
N SER A 161 -18.75 0.49 -13.33
CA SER A 161 -19.58 0.26 -14.52
C SER A 161 -18.97 -0.78 -15.46
N ASP A 162 -19.78 -1.28 -16.39
CA ASP A 162 -19.43 -2.24 -17.45
C ASP A 162 -18.98 -3.61 -16.94
N PHE A 163 -19.74 -4.17 -15.99
CA PHE A 163 -19.55 -5.54 -15.51
C PHE A 163 -20.51 -6.49 -16.23
N LYS A 164 -20.01 -7.67 -16.61
CA LYS A 164 -20.82 -8.71 -17.26
C LYS A 164 -21.52 -9.56 -16.20
N GLU A 165 -22.80 -9.84 -16.41
CA GLU A 165 -23.60 -10.75 -15.60
C GLU A 165 -23.00 -12.18 -15.62
N GLY A 166 -23.08 -12.88 -14.49
CA GLY A 166 -22.62 -14.28 -14.36
C GLY A 166 -21.11 -14.50 -14.18
N GLN A 167 -20.31 -13.44 -14.06
CA GLN A 167 -18.88 -13.57 -13.72
C GLN A 167 -18.68 -13.61 -12.20
N ASN A 168 -17.94 -14.61 -11.72
CA ASN A 168 -17.45 -14.63 -10.34
C ASN A 168 -16.29 -13.64 -10.19
N PHE A 169 -16.33 -12.80 -9.16
CA PHE A 169 -15.31 -11.80 -8.87
C PHE A 169 -14.80 -11.89 -7.44
N ASP A 170 -13.52 -11.61 -7.25
CA ASP A 170 -12.93 -11.39 -5.94
C ASP A 170 -12.62 -9.90 -5.78
N ILE A 171 -12.93 -9.33 -4.62
CA ILE A 171 -12.73 -7.90 -4.34
C ILE A 171 -11.64 -7.76 -3.28
N LYS A 172 -10.64 -6.94 -3.54
CA LYS A 172 -9.63 -6.56 -2.56
C LYS A 172 -9.69 -5.07 -2.29
N ILE A 173 -9.64 -4.72 -1.01
CA ILE A 173 -9.68 -3.33 -0.55
C ILE A 173 -8.33 -3.02 0.08
N TYR A 174 -7.67 -2.01 -0.44
CA TYR A 174 -6.42 -1.49 0.10
C TYR A 174 -6.67 -0.12 0.70
N SER A 175 -6.22 0.09 1.93
CA SER A 175 -6.29 1.38 2.61
C SER A 175 -4.90 1.86 3.00
N LYS A 176 -4.64 3.15 2.79
CA LYS A 176 -3.45 3.86 3.30
C LYS A 176 -3.91 5.15 3.96
N CYS A 177 -3.71 5.28 5.26
CA CYS A 177 -4.17 6.41 6.05
C CYS A 177 -3.02 7.11 6.76
N PHE A 178 -3.13 8.43 6.90
CA PHE A 178 -2.17 9.33 7.52
C PHE A 178 -2.87 10.23 8.54
#